data_AF-A0A7E5W6L3-F1
#
_entry.id   AF-A0A7E5W6L3-F1
#
_cell.length_a   1.000
_cell.length_b   1.000
_cell.length_c   1.000
_cell.angle_alpha   90.00
_cell.angle_beta   90.00
_cell.angle_gamma   90.00
#
_symmetry.space_group_name_H-M   'P 1'
#
loop_
_entity.id
_entity.type
_entity.pdbx_description
1 polymer ?
#
loop_
_entity_poly.entity_id
_entity_poly.type
_entity_poly.pdbx_seq_one_letter_code
_entity_poly.pdbx_strand_id
1 'polypeptide(L)'
;MWLQRFCIYAVYIVVLSLCVSTAEDPSPWRWSCEDKRCVKTRNDPQNKDPVLSLEACKMFCNDYGLLWPQPTGKTDLGNFLSKININNIDIKLMNEGRSADLVKEAGNRFKSLVSMAIPRGVSPKSTGKAVSVLLYNENPDVRGK
;
A
#
# COMPACT_ATOMS: atom_id res chain seq x y z
N MET A 1 2.23 29.01 -46.73
CA MET A 1 2.02 27.53 -46.69
C MET A 1 2.72 26.83 -45.51
N TRP A 2 3.91 27.26 -45.07
CA TRP A 2 4.59 26.65 -43.92
C TRP A 2 3.94 26.96 -42.55
N LEU A 3 3.54 28.20 -42.28
CA LEU A 3 2.88 28.55 -41.01
C LEU A 3 1.60 27.74 -40.76
N GLN A 4 0.81 27.52 -41.81
CA GLN A 4 -0.45 26.77 -41.72
C GLN A 4 -0.22 25.30 -41.34
N ARG A 5 0.85 24.68 -41.85
CA ARG A 5 1.24 23.32 -41.47
C ARG A 5 1.72 23.25 -40.02
N PHE A 6 2.50 24.24 -39.56
CA PHE A 6 2.91 24.32 -38.16
C PHE A 6 1.74 24.47 -37.20
N CYS A 7 0.74 25.31 -37.53
CA CYS A 7 -0.47 25.45 -36.72
C CYS A 7 -1.27 24.14 -36.65
N ILE A 8 -1.39 23.40 -37.75
CA ILE A 8 -2.11 22.12 -37.76
C ILE A 8 -1.40 21.08 -36.89
N TYR A 9 -0.07 20.97 -36.98
CA TYR A 9 0.68 20.05 -36.13
C TYR A 9 0.64 20.44 -34.64
N ALA A 10 0.71 21.73 -34.32
CA ALA A 10 0.59 22.21 -32.95
C ALA A 10 -0.79 21.90 -32.35
N VAL A 11 -1.86 22.12 -33.13
CA VAL A 11 -3.23 21.75 -32.71
C VAL A 11 -3.35 20.24 -32.54
N TYR A 12 -2.77 19.44 -33.43
CA TYR A 12 -2.81 17.98 -33.33
C TYR A 12 -2.08 17.45 -32.08
N ILE A 13 -0.93 18.04 -31.74
CA ILE A 13 -0.18 17.70 -30.52
C ILE A 13 -0.95 18.12 -29.25
N VAL A 14 -1.61 19.28 -29.26
CA VAL A 14 -2.43 19.75 -28.14
C VAL A 14 -3.66 18.87 -27.95
N VAL A 15 -4.33 18.46 -29.03
CA VAL A 15 -5.46 17.52 -28.97
C VAL A 15 -5.00 16.15 -28.46
N LEU A 16 -3.89 15.62 -28.95
CA LEU A 16 -3.33 14.35 -28.47
C LEU A 16 -2.95 14.37 -26.98
N SER A 17 -2.44 15.50 -26.49
CA SER A 17 -2.07 15.65 -25.07
C SER A 17 -3.27 15.87 -24.14
N LEU A 18 -4.37 16.45 -24.63
CA LEU A 18 -5.66 16.51 -23.91
C LEU A 18 -6.33 15.14 -23.78
N CYS A 19 -6.08 14.21 -24.70
CA CYS A 19 -6.67 12.86 -24.69
C CYS A 19 -5.98 11.88 -23.74
N VAL A 20 -4.82 12.21 -23.16
CA VAL A 20 -4.14 11.37 -22.16
C VAL A 20 -4.74 11.67 -20.78
N SER A 21 -5.99 11.27 -20.58
CA SER A 21 -6.54 11.10 -19.23
C SER A 21 -6.31 9.66 -18.80
N THR A 22 -5.25 9.39 -18.05
CA THR A 22 -5.10 8.12 -17.32
C THR A 22 -5.99 8.18 -16.08
N ALA A 23 -7.31 8.15 -16.30
CA ALA A 23 -8.22 7.84 -15.21
C ALA A 23 -8.02 6.35 -14.90
N GLU A 24 -7.41 6.04 -13.76
CA GLU A 24 -7.50 4.70 -13.17
C GLU A 24 -8.99 4.44 -12.95
N ASP A 25 -9.61 3.65 -13.84
CA ASP A 25 -11.03 3.32 -13.69
C ASP A 25 -11.23 2.61 -12.35
N PRO A 26 -12.03 3.17 -11.43
CA PRO A 26 -12.28 2.54 -10.15
C PRO A 26 -12.92 1.19 -10.39
N SER A 27 -12.50 0.18 -9.62
CA SER A 27 -13.10 -1.16 -9.67
C SER A 27 -14.63 -1.05 -9.62
N PRO A 28 -15.36 -1.74 -10.54
CA PRO A 28 -16.82 -1.76 -10.52
C PRO A 28 -17.37 -2.57 -9.33
N TRP A 29 -16.49 -3.17 -8.54
CA TRP A 29 -16.81 -4.01 -7.38
C TRP A 29 -16.35 -3.37 -6.08
N ARG A 30 -17.18 -3.55 -5.04
CA ARG A 30 -16.87 -3.29 -3.64
C ARG A 30 -17.09 -4.54 -2.81
N TRP A 31 -16.56 -4.54 -1.59
CA TRP A 31 -16.74 -5.64 -0.64
C TRP A 31 -17.33 -5.15 0.67
N SER A 32 -18.22 -5.96 1.25
CA SER A 32 -18.82 -5.76 2.57
C SER A 32 -18.57 -7.00 3.43
N CYS A 33 -18.39 -6.81 4.74
CA CYS A 33 -18.26 -7.93 5.67
C CYS A 33 -19.65 -8.36 6.15
N GLU A 34 -20.03 -9.60 5.84
CA GLU A 34 -21.28 -10.24 6.26
C GLU A 34 -20.93 -11.63 6.78
N ASP A 35 -21.33 -11.95 8.01
CA ASP A 35 -21.08 -13.26 8.66
C ASP A 35 -19.64 -13.78 8.52
N LYS A 36 -18.65 -12.90 8.81
CA LYS A 36 -17.21 -13.16 8.68
C LYS A 36 -16.76 -13.49 7.24
N ARG A 37 -17.49 -13.04 6.23
CA ARG A 37 -17.17 -13.22 4.81
C ARG A 37 -17.22 -11.90 4.07
N CYS A 38 -16.27 -11.69 3.17
CA CYS A 38 -16.26 -10.54 2.29
C CYS A 38 -17.14 -10.79 1.05
N VAL A 39 -18.36 -10.28 1.10
CA VAL A 39 -19.35 -10.40 0.02
C VAL A 39 -19.09 -9.32 -1.03
N LYS A 40 -18.98 -9.75 -2.29
CA LYS A 40 -18.75 -8.88 -3.43
C LYS A 40 -20.08 -8.28 -3.90
N THR A 41 -20.15 -6.97 -4.00
CA THR A 41 -21.32 -6.24 -4.52
C THR A 41 -20.90 -5.17 -5.53
N ARG A 42 -21.87 -4.67 -6.31
CA ARG A 42 -21.60 -3.61 -7.29
C ARG A 42 -21.26 -2.31 -6.56
N ASN A 43 -20.24 -1.62 -7.06
CA ASN A 43 -19.91 -0.27 -6.63
C ASN A 43 -20.83 0.71 -7.37
N ASP A 44 -21.94 1.09 -6.73
CA ASP A 44 -22.87 2.08 -7.27
C ASP A 44 -22.27 3.50 -7.14
N PRO A 45 -22.20 4.29 -8.21
CA PRO A 45 -21.75 5.68 -8.13
C PRO A 45 -22.52 6.56 -7.15
N GLN A 46 -23.77 6.19 -6.82
CA GLN A 46 -24.61 6.90 -5.83
C GLN A 46 -24.32 6.47 -4.39
N ASN A 47 -23.49 5.44 -4.18
CA ASN A 47 -23.12 4.99 -2.85
C ASN A 47 -22.29 6.06 -2.12
N LYS A 48 -22.75 6.48 -0.95
CA LYS A 48 -22.04 7.45 -0.10
C LYS A 48 -21.12 6.77 0.92
N ASP A 49 -21.25 5.46 1.11
CA ASP A 49 -20.43 4.72 2.06
C ASP A 49 -19.02 4.50 1.52
N PRO A 50 -17.99 4.49 2.39
CA PRO A 50 -16.64 4.15 2.00
C PRO A 50 -16.56 2.81 1.25
N VAL A 51 -15.93 2.83 0.09
CA VAL A 51 -15.73 1.65 -0.74
C VAL A 51 -14.51 0.89 -0.24
N LEU A 52 -14.71 -0.34 0.25
CA LEU A 52 -13.61 -1.23 0.63
C LEU A 52 -13.15 -2.05 -0.57
N SER A 53 -11.84 -2.26 -0.67
CA SER A 53 -11.24 -3.30 -1.52
C SER A 53 -11.35 -4.68 -0.87
N LEU A 54 -11.10 -5.75 -1.62
CA LEU A 54 -11.16 -7.12 -1.10
C LEU A 54 -10.23 -7.33 0.11
N GLU A 55 -8.98 -6.89 0.00
CA GLU A 55 -7.98 -7.04 1.05
C GLU A 55 -8.29 -6.18 2.27
N ALA A 56 -8.79 -4.96 2.07
CA ALA A 56 -9.24 -4.10 3.16
C ALA A 56 -10.41 -4.73 3.93
N CYS A 57 -11.38 -5.32 3.22
CA CYS A 57 -12.46 -6.07 3.87
C CYS A 57 -11.90 -7.28 4.65
N LYS A 58 -11.05 -8.10 4.01
CA LYS A 58 -10.49 -9.31 4.64
C LYS A 58 -9.66 -9.00 5.88
N MET A 59 -9.01 -7.84 5.94
CA MET A 59 -8.18 -7.45 7.07
C MET A 59 -8.95 -7.37 8.41
N PHE A 60 -10.25 -7.07 8.37
CA PHE A 60 -11.09 -6.93 9.58
C PHE A 60 -12.29 -7.87 9.62
N CYS A 61 -12.59 -8.58 8.53
CA CYS A 61 -13.76 -9.46 8.48
C CYS A 61 -13.53 -10.83 9.14
N ASN A 62 -12.28 -11.18 9.44
CA ASN A 62 -11.91 -12.37 10.21
C ASN A 62 -11.07 -11.98 11.45
N ASP A 63 -10.88 -12.94 12.35
CA ASP A 63 -10.29 -12.66 13.68
C ASP A 63 -8.78 -12.33 13.62
N TYR A 64 -8.08 -12.70 12.53
CA TYR A 64 -6.62 -12.55 12.38
C TYR A 64 -6.20 -11.74 11.14
N GLY A 65 -7.15 -11.10 10.46
CA GLY A 65 -6.92 -10.36 9.23
C GLY A 65 -6.26 -11.21 8.14
N LEU A 66 -5.20 -10.65 7.56
CA LEU A 66 -4.36 -11.29 6.55
C LEU A 66 -3.08 -11.91 7.15
N LEU A 67 -2.99 -12.03 8.49
CA LEU A 67 -1.79 -12.57 9.13
C LEU A 67 -1.65 -14.07 8.88
N TRP A 68 -0.45 -14.48 8.48
CA TRP A 68 -0.07 -15.88 8.35
C TRP A 68 1.42 -16.07 8.70
N PRO A 69 1.78 -17.00 9.60
CA PRO A 69 0.89 -17.80 10.44
C PRO A 69 0.10 -16.94 11.44
N GLN A 70 -0.93 -17.52 12.06
CA GLN A 70 -1.67 -16.84 13.13
C GLN A 70 -0.76 -16.65 14.35
N PRO A 71 -0.75 -15.46 14.97
CA PRO A 71 -0.01 -15.25 16.20
C PRO A 71 -0.53 -16.16 17.32
N THR A 72 0.40 -16.63 18.17
CA THR A 72 0.07 -17.46 19.35
C THR A 72 -0.31 -16.63 20.58
N GLY A 73 -0.02 -15.33 20.56
CA GLY A 73 -0.31 -14.40 21.64
C GLY A 73 -1.59 -13.59 21.43
N LYS A 74 -1.82 -12.62 22.34
CA LYS A 74 -2.92 -11.66 22.20
C LYS A 74 -2.75 -10.88 20.89
N THR A 75 -3.81 -10.87 20.08
CA THR A 75 -3.85 -10.18 18.79
C THR A 75 -4.99 -9.17 18.81
N ASP A 76 -4.69 -7.92 18.51
CA ASP A 76 -5.66 -6.85 18.32
C ASP A 76 -5.23 -6.06 17.07
N LEU A 77 -6.07 -6.03 16.06
CA LEU A 77 -5.81 -5.38 14.77
C LEU A 77 -6.47 -4.00 14.67
N GLY A 78 -7.26 -3.61 15.69
CA GLY A 78 -8.14 -2.44 15.61
C GLY A 78 -9.18 -2.57 14.49
N ASN A 79 -9.70 -1.42 14.02
CA ASN A 79 -10.85 -1.37 13.09
C ASN A 79 -10.64 -0.42 11.90
N PHE A 80 -9.46 0.20 11.76
CA PHE A 80 -9.24 1.28 10.79
C PHE A 80 -7.93 1.10 10.03
N LEU A 81 -7.92 1.53 8.77
CA LEU A 81 -6.72 1.67 7.96
C LEU A 81 -6.28 3.13 7.89
N SER A 82 -4.97 3.35 7.91
CA SER A 82 -4.37 4.65 7.59
C SER A 82 -3.65 4.57 6.26
N LYS A 83 -3.87 5.56 5.40
CA LYS A 83 -3.06 5.72 4.18
C LYS A 83 -1.64 6.09 4.56
N ILE A 84 -0.67 5.33 4.04
CA ILE A 84 0.76 5.58 4.23
C ILE A 84 1.41 6.00 2.91
N ASN A 85 2.49 6.78 3.00
CA ASN A 85 3.35 7.05 1.86
C ASN A 85 4.48 6.03 1.84
N ILE A 86 4.50 5.14 0.84
CA ILE A 86 5.51 4.06 0.75
C ILE A 86 6.94 4.57 0.62
N ASN A 87 7.11 5.79 0.10
CA ASN A 87 8.42 6.44 -0.03
C ASN A 87 8.90 7.06 1.30
N ASN A 88 8.03 7.08 2.33
CA ASN A 88 8.32 7.66 3.65
C ASN A 88 8.16 6.62 4.76
N ILE A 89 8.91 5.53 4.62
CA ILE A 89 9.11 4.53 5.65
C ILE A 89 10.55 4.65 6.14
N ASP A 90 10.71 4.94 7.42
CA ASP A 90 12.01 5.08 8.07
C ASP A 90 12.24 3.94 9.06
N ILE A 91 13.47 3.41 9.08
CA ILE A 91 13.85 2.28 9.92
C ILE A 91 14.92 2.76 10.90
N LYS A 92 14.63 2.67 12.20
CA LYS A 92 15.51 3.14 13.26
C LYS A 92 15.94 1.97 14.13
N LEU A 93 17.25 1.77 14.23
CA LEU A 93 17.82 0.86 15.22
C LEU A 93 17.85 1.57 16.57
N MET A 94 17.24 0.97 17.58
CA MET A 94 17.08 1.58 18.90
C MET A 94 18.23 1.23 19.85
N ASN A 95 18.96 0.16 19.55
CA ASN A 95 20.08 -0.29 20.36
C ASN A 95 21.11 -1.03 19.50
N GLU A 96 22.38 -0.79 19.80
CA GLU A 96 23.52 -1.37 19.10
C GLU A 96 23.98 -2.67 19.75
N GLY A 97 24.76 -3.46 19.01
CA GLY A 97 25.45 -4.64 19.50
C GLY A 97 26.04 -5.48 18.37
N ARG A 98 26.54 -6.67 18.69
CA ARG A 98 27.23 -7.54 17.71
C ARG A 98 26.37 -7.97 16.52
N SER A 99 25.05 -7.94 16.64
CA SER A 99 24.08 -8.31 15.58
C SER A 99 23.48 -7.10 14.84
N ALA A 100 23.93 -5.88 15.13
CA ALA A 100 23.35 -4.65 14.59
C ALA A 100 23.30 -4.60 13.06
N ASP A 101 24.32 -5.11 12.38
CA ASP A 101 24.35 -5.22 10.93
C ASP A 101 23.25 -6.14 10.40
N LEU A 102 23.02 -7.30 11.04
CA LEU A 102 21.96 -8.24 10.66
C LEU A 102 20.57 -7.62 10.83
N VAL A 103 20.34 -6.92 11.96
CA VAL A 103 19.07 -6.25 12.25
C VAL A 103 18.83 -5.10 11.27
N LYS A 104 19.85 -4.31 10.98
CA LYS A 104 19.78 -3.22 10.00
C LYS A 104 19.46 -3.74 8.61
N GLU A 105 20.11 -4.81 8.18
CA GLU A 105 19.83 -5.44 6.89
C GLU A 105 18.43 -6.05 6.82
N ALA A 106 17.93 -6.63 7.90
CA ALA A 106 16.54 -7.08 7.98
C ALA A 106 15.56 -5.91 7.86
N GLY A 107 15.87 -4.80 8.53
CA GLY A 107 15.14 -3.53 8.41
C GLY A 107 15.13 -2.97 6.99
N ASN A 108 16.26 -3.01 6.28
CA ASN A 108 16.34 -2.58 4.89
C ASN A 108 15.44 -3.42 3.98
N ARG A 109 15.42 -4.75 4.16
CA ARG A 109 14.55 -5.67 3.42
C ARG A 109 13.06 -5.44 3.70
N PHE A 110 12.70 -4.91 4.86
CA PHE A 110 11.30 -4.63 5.20
C PHE A 110 10.61 -3.73 4.17
N LYS A 111 11.30 -2.72 3.63
CA LYS A 111 10.74 -1.84 2.59
C LYS A 111 10.33 -2.62 1.34
N SER A 112 11.18 -3.57 0.92
CA SER A 112 10.88 -4.46 -0.20
C SER A 112 9.69 -5.38 0.10
N LEU A 113 9.56 -5.86 1.34
CA LEU A 113 8.40 -6.66 1.76
C LEU A 113 7.10 -5.85 1.70
N VAL A 114 7.10 -4.61 2.19
CA VAL A 114 5.92 -3.73 2.12
C VAL A 114 5.49 -3.48 0.68
N SER A 115 6.45 -3.29 -0.23
CA SER A 115 6.16 -3.11 -1.65
C SER A 115 5.49 -4.31 -2.32
N MET A 116 5.64 -5.52 -1.77
CA MET A 116 4.96 -6.72 -2.32
C MET A 116 3.45 -6.72 -2.07
N ALA A 117 2.93 -5.88 -1.16
CA ALA A 117 1.49 -5.71 -1.00
C ALA A 117 0.85 -4.97 -2.19
N ILE A 118 1.65 -4.35 -3.07
CA ILE A 118 1.16 -3.66 -4.25
C ILE A 118 1.17 -4.63 -5.43
N PRO A 119 0.03 -4.82 -6.13
CA PRO A 119 -0.03 -5.64 -7.33
C PRO A 119 0.91 -5.15 -8.43
N ARG A 120 1.47 -6.08 -9.21
CA ARG A 120 2.33 -5.74 -10.36
C ARG A 120 1.58 -4.84 -11.35
N GLY A 121 2.25 -3.79 -11.83
CA GLY A 121 1.67 -2.83 -12.78
C GLY A 121 0.85 -1.72 -12.12
N VAL A 122 0.69 -1.72 -10.79
CA VAL A 122 0.03 -0.66 -10.04
C VAL A 122 1.07 0.19 -9.32
N SER A 123 0.90 1.51 -9.37
CA SER A 123 1.77 2.46 -8.65
C SER A 123 0.98 3.16 -7.55
N PRO A 124 1.40 3.08 -6.27
CA PRO A 124 0.70 3.75 -5.19
C PRO A 124 0.89 5.26 -5.28
N LYS A 125 -0.13 6.03 -4.86
CA LYS A 125 -0.01 7.49 -4.74
C LYS A 125 0.99 7.84 -3.63
N SER A 126 1.94 8.74 -3.90
CA SER A 126 2.97 9.23 -2.95
C SER A 126 2.42 10.15 -1.85
N THR A 127 1.27 9.83 -1.27
CA THR A 127 0.54 10.63 -0.28
C THR A 127 0.14 9.76 0.90
N GLY A 128 -0.02 10.35 2.08
CA GLY A 128 -0.34 9.63 3.31
C GLY A 128 0.66 9.91 4.42
N LYS A 129 0.51 9.20 5.54
CA LYS A 129 1.37 9.35 6.72
C LYS A 129 2.77 8.74 6.47
N ALA A 130 3.76 9.29 7.17
CA ALA A 130 5.06 8.66 7.34
C ALA A 130 4.96 7.48 8.31
N VAL A 131 5.81 6.46 8.14
CA VAL A 131 5.92 5.33 9.07
C VAL A 131 7.34 5.29 9.62
N SER A 132 7.48 5.28 10.95
CA SER A 132 8.77 5.03 11.62
C SER A 132 8.72 3.66 12.27
N VAL A 133 9.61 2.76 11.86
CA VAL A 133 9.77 1.42 12.42
C VAL A 133 10.94 1.43 13.38
N LEU A 134 10.67 1.19 14.66
CA LEU A 134 11.68 1.16 15.71
C LEU A 134 12.09 -0.30 15.95
N LEU A 135 13.33 -0.64 15.65
CA LEU A 135 13.90 -1.96 15.83
C LEU A 135 14.65 -2.01 17.15
N TYR A 136 14.11 -2.76 18.11
CA TYR A 136 14.74 -3.02 19.40
C TYR A 136 15.03 -4.51 19.53
N ASN A 137 16.31 -4.87 19.68
CA ASN A 137 16.73 -6.25 19.91
C ASN A 137 17.07 -6.43 21.39
N GLU A 138 16.27 -7.17 22.14
CA GLU A 138 16.54 -7.45 23.56
C GLU A 138 17.91 -8.10 23.82
N ASN A 139 18.44 -8.84 22.84
CA ASN A 139 19.71 -9.56 22.92
C ASN A 139 20.67 -9.11 21.80
N PRO A 140 21.17 -7.87 21.82
CA PRO A 140 21.88 -7.28 20.67
C PRO A 140 23.26 -7.90 20.41
N ASP A 141 23.85 -8.54 21.41
CA ASP A 141 25.17 -9.18 21.31
C ASP A 141 25.13 -10.65 20.87
N VAL A 142 23.95 -11.23 20.76
CA VAL A 142 23.78 -12.58 20.23
C VAL A 142 23.82 -12.52 18.70
N ARG A 143 24.93 -12.99 18.13
CA ARG A 143 25.11 -13.15 16.69
C ARG A 143 25.30 -14.64 16.39
N GLY A 144 24.39 -15.22 15.61
CA GLY A 144 24.54 -16.59 15.12
C GLY A 144 25.88 -16.76 14.40
N LYS A 145 26.52 -17.92 14.59
CA LYS A 145 27.78 -18.25 13.92
C LYS A 145 27.59 -18.40 12.41
#